data_AF-A0A1V1NZD7-F1
#
_entry.id   AF-A0A1V1NZD7-F1
#
_cell.length_a   1.000
_cell.length_b   1.000
_cell.length_c   1.000
_cell.angle_alpha   90.00
_cell.angle_beta   90.00
_cell.angle_gamma   90.00
#
_symmetry.space_group_name_H-M   'P 1'
#
loop_
_entity.id
_entity.type
_entity.pdbx_description
1 polymer ?
#
loop_
_entity_poly.entity_id
_entity_poly.type
_entity_poly.pdbx_seq_one_letter_code
_entity_poly.pdbx_strand_id
1 'polypeptide(L)'
;MLNFSHQGRQYDVENLLTPGCSEFLRFLFDHEYVRPAFFSAGVRDRNDDLGKKVVQMLIDTGGKSDWIDRYDVYSREDCLDTTRFRSSDREYYAKLQPENFFGNYKKDLRMIHYGPETYYQMVRNMFEDKSALVPDPEKDDEMLKNIILVEEDPSYVVLGQQKNMLLSPTYHHPRPYLINYQGEDTPFDSKDEIYGFKSANTIFYAAGVLDRAFERYLSEDKTLPNILWEEQGEFWYHRDEKRFPDHFFTRGRDVLRKYNPELNFAVAGSESESDLESD
;
A
#
# COMPACT_ATOMS: atom_id res chain seq x y z
N MET A 1 5.09 -7.87 -23.52
CA MET A 1 4.06 -7.71 -22.48
C MET A 1 3.92 -9.01 -21.73
N LEU A 2 3.97 -8.96 -20.40
CA LEU A 2 3.73 -10.10 -19.52
C LEU A 2 2.23 -10.20 -19.25
N ASN A 3 1.67 -11.40 -19.45
CA ASN A 3 0.24 -11.63 -19.34
C ASN A 3 -0.09 -12.44 -18.10
N PHE A 4 -1.25 -12.17 -17.50
CA PHE A 4 -1.78 -12.87 -16.34
C PHE A 4 -3.24 -13.27 -16.56
N SER A 5 -3.60 -14.48 -16.09
CA SER A 5 -4.95 -15.01 -16.23
C SER A 5 -5.69 -15.00 -14.90
N HIS A 6 -6.84 -14.33 -14.85
CA HIS A 6 -7.73 -14.36 -13.69
C HIS A 6 -9.14 -14.70 -14.13
N GLN A 7 -9.74 -15.75 -13.53
CA GLN A 7 -11.09 -16.21 -13.85
C GLN A 7 -11.32 -16.44 -15.36
N GLY A 8 -10.31 -16.94 -16.06
CA GLY A 8 -10.36 -17.22 -17.51
C GLY A 8 -10.23 -15.99 -18.42
N ARG A 9 -10.00 -14.78 -17.86
CA ARG A 9 -9.69 -13.57 -18.63
C ARG A 9 -8.20 -13.28 -18.59
N GLN A 10 -7.64 -12.88 -19.73
CA GLN A 10 -6.25 -12.44 -19.85
C GLN A 10 -6.15 -10.94 -19.60
N TYR A 11 -5.12 -10.54 -18.86
CA TYR A 11 -4.78 -9.16 -18.55
C TYR A 11 -3.30 -8.92 -18.84
N ASP A 12 -2.97 -7.76 -19.38
CA ASP A 12 -1.59 -7.29 -19.42
C ASP A 12 -1.24 -6.71 -18.05
N VAL A 13 -0.10 -7.07 -17.49
CA VAL A 13 0.31 -6.60 -16.15
C VAL A 13 0.39 -5.08 -16.10
N GLU A 14 0.90 -4.42 -17.15
CA GLU A 14 0.98 -2.96 -17.23
C GLU A 14 -0.40 -2.28 -17.07
N ASN A 15 -1.46 -2.89 -17.59
CA ASN A 15 -2.82 -2.35 -17.51
C ASN A 15 -3.45 -2.49 -16.11
N LEU A 16 -2.80 -3.24 -15.20
CA LEU A 16 -3.24 -3.43 -13.82
C LEU A 16 -2.50 -2.51 -12.84
N LEU A 17 -1.40 -1.89 -13.26
CA LEU A 17 -0.56 -1.08 -12.39
C LEU A 17 -1.01 0.38 -12.44
N THR A 18 -1.26 0.95 -11.26
CA THR A 18 -1.48 2.39 -11.12
C THR A 18 -0.26 3.17 -11.67
N PRO A 19 -0.44 4.34 -12.30
CA PRO A 19 0.68 5.14 -12.79
C PRO A 19 1.76 5.38 -11.73
N GLY A 20 3.03 5.24 -12.12
CA GLY A 20 4.18 5.35 -11.22
C GLY A 20 4.48 4.10 -10.38
N CYS A 21 3.67 3.04 -10.44
CA CYS A 21 3.86 1.84 -9.62
C CYS A 21 5.19 1.13 -9.94
N SER A 22 5.56 1.02 -11.21
CA SER A 22 6.83 0.41 -11.61
C SER A 22 8.03 1.18 -11.07
N GLU A 23 8.01 2.50 -11.21
CA GLU A 23 9.03 3.41 -10.69
C GLU A 23 9.08 3.36 -9.15
N PHE A 24 7.93 3.25 -8.50
CA PHE A 24 7.85 3.17 -7.04
C PHE A 24 8.46 1.88 -6.51
N LEU A 25 8.17 0.75 -7.15
CA LEU A 25 8.80 -0.51 -6.78
C LEU A 25 10.32 -0.46 -7.00
N ARG A 26 10.80 0.12 -8.11
CA ARG A 26 12.25 0.33 -8.33
C ARG A 26 12.87 1.22 -7.25
N PHE A 27 12.19 2.31 -6.88
CA PHE A 27 12.58 3.16 -5.76
C PHE A 27 12.76 2.32 -4.49
N LEU A 28 11.77 1.51 -4.11
CA LEU A 28 11.88 0.67 -2.92
C LEU A 28 13.02 -0.35 -3.02
N PHE A 29 13.18 -1.00 -4.17
CA PHE A 29 14.27 -1.96 -4.37
C PHE A 29 15.65 -1.28 -4.32
N ASP A 30 15.83 -0.07 -4.83
CA ASP A 30 17.16 0.57 -4.82
C ASP A 30 17.69 0.86 -3.41
N HIS A 31 16.83 0.92 -2.41
CA HIS A 31 17.25 0.98 -1.02
C HIS A 31 17.64 -0.42 -0.51
N GLU A 32 18.94 -0.67 -0.34
CA GLU A 32 19.46 -1.99 0.08
C GLU A 32 18.93 -2.45 1.45
N TYR A 33 18.58 -1.51 2.33
CA TYR A 33 18.00 -1.78 3.65
C TYR A 33 16.48 -1.97 3.63
N VAL A 34 15.84 -1.90 2.46
CA VAL A 34 14.40 -2.13 2.28
C VAL A 34 14.20 -3.49 1.61
N ARG A 35 13.27 -4.27 2.16
CA ARG A 35 12.77 -5.51 1.55
C ARG A 35 11.29 -5.32 1.21
N PRO A 36 10.93 -5.07 -0.06
CA PRO A 36 9.54 -4.94 -0.47
C PRO A 36 8.75 -6.23 -0.24
N ALA A 37 7.48 -6.11 0.12
CA ALA A 37 6.57 -7.24 0.25
C ALA A 37 5.21 -6.92 -0.39
N PHE A 38 4.69 -7.84 -1.19
CA PHE A 38 3.33 -7.76 -1.72
C PHE A 38 2.38 -8.43 -0.73
N PHE A 39 1.57 -7.65 -0.02
CA PHE A 39 0.56 -8.20 0.90
C PHE A 39 -0.84 -7.95 0.34
N SER A 40 -1.47 -8.97 -0.26
CA SER A 40 -2.80 -8.85 -0.88
C SER A 40 -3.82 -9.77 -0.22
N ALA A 41 -5.06 -9.31 -0.06
CA ALA A 41 -6.19 -10.16 0.37
C ALA A 41 -6.70 -11.10 -0.74
N GLY A 42 -5.99 -11.22 -1.87
CA GLY A 42 -6.21 -12.24 -2.89
C GLY A 42 -5.67 -13.62 -2.49
N VAL A 43 -6.06 -14.66 -3.23
CA VAL A 43 -5.57 -16.04 -3.02
C VAL A 43 -4.09 -16.19 -3.35
N ARG A 44 -3.38 -17.04 -2.59
CA ARG A 44 -1.94 -17.31 -2.75
C ARG A 44 -1.48 -17.56 -4.18
N ASP A 45 -2.05 -18.53 -4.88
CA ASP A 45 -1.63 -18.89 -6.24
C ASP A 45 -1.62 -17.69 -7.21
N ARG A 46 -2.62 -16.80 -7.09
CA ARG A 46 -2.69 -15.56 -7.88
C ARG A 46 -1.58 -14.60 -7.50
N ASN A 47 -1.37 -14.39 -6.20
CA ASN A 47 -0.46 -13.36 -5.71
C ASN A 47 1.00 -13.76 -5.95
N ASP A 48 1.33 -15.04 -5.79
CA ASP A 48 2.68 -15.55 -6.06
C ASP A 48 3.03 -15.39 -7.56
N ASP A 49 2.11 -15.75 -8.46
CA ASP A 49 2.29 -15.57 -9.91
C ASP A 49 2.38 -14.07 -10.29
N LEU A 50 1.48 -13.24 -9.77
CA LEU A 50 1.46 -11.81 -10.06
C LEU A 50 2.71 -11.10 -9.51
N GLY A 51 3.11 -11.37 -8.26
CA GLY A 51 4.30 -10.80 -7.65
C GLY A 51 5.56 -11.14 -8.45
N LYS A 52 5.71 -12.42 -8.85
CA LYS A 52 6.81 -12.84 -9.71
C LYS A 52 6.81 -12.12 -11.06
N LYS A 53 5.66 -11.99 -11.71
CA LYS A 53 5.53 -11.29 -13.01
C LYS A 53 5.86 -9.81 -12.89
N VAL A 54 5.39 -9.15 -11.84
CA VAL A 54 5.71 -7.74 -11.58
C VAL A 54 7.20 -7.57 -11.36
N VAL A 55 7.83 -8.37 -10.51
CA VAL A 55 9.28 -8.25 -10.25
C VAL A 55 10.09 -8.58 -11.50
N GLN A 56 9.72 -9.62 -12.26
CA GLN A 56 10.37 -9.94 -13.53
C GLN A 56 10.25 -8.78 -14.54
N MET A 57 9.07 -8.17 -14.65
CA MET A 57 8.87 -6.98 -15.49
C MET A 57 9.82 -5.85 -15.09
N LEU A 58 10.01 -5.58 -13.79
CA LEU A 58 10.93 -4.55 -13.32
C LEU A 58 12.38 -4.85 -13.69
N ILE A 59 12.79 -6.11 -13.58
CA ILE A 59 14.12 -6.59 -13.99
C ILE A 59 14.31 -6.40 -15.50
N ASP A 60 13.35 -6.87 -16.30
CA ASP A 60 13.41 -6.82 -17.77
C ASP A 60 13.46 -5.38 -18.31
N THR A 61 12.96 -4.43 -17.53
CA THR A 61 12.89 -3.02 -17.91
C THR A 61 14.03 -2.16 -17.31
N GLY A 62 15.07 -2.79 -16.74
CA GLY A 62 16.28 -2.12 -16.27
C GLY A 62 16.62 -2.31 -14.78
N GLY A 63 15.89 -3.17 -14.08
CA GLY A 63 16.16 -3.54 -12.69
C GLY A 63 17.34 -4.51 -12.52
N LYS A 64 17.79 -4.68 -11.27
CA LYS A 64 18.86 -5.65 -10.94
C LYS A 64 18.29 -7.07 -10.85
N SER A 65 19.02 -8.05 -11.39
CA SER A 65 18.55 -9.45 -11.46
C SER A 65 18.34 -10.11 -10.10
N ASP A 66 19.06 -9.67 -9.07
CA ASP A 66 18.95 -10.17 -7.70
C ASP A 66 17.65 -9.74 -7.00
N TRP A 67 16.87 -8.83 -7.58
CA TRP A 67 15.56 -8.43 -7.05
C TRP A 67 14.57 -9.58 -7.00
N ILE A 68 14.74 -10.62 -7.83
CA ILE A 68 13.86 -11.79 -7.86
C ILE A 68 13.86 -12.58 -6.54
N ASP A 69 14.93 -12.48 -5.75
CA ASP A 69 15.08 -13.14 -4.46
C ASP A 69 14.88 -12.16 -3.27
N ARG A 70 14.59 -10.89 -3.57
CA ARG A 70 14.58 -9.79 -2.59
C ARG A 70 13.20 -9.20 -2.34
N TYR A 71 12.16 -10.02 -2.43
CA TYR A 71 10.81 -9.63 -2.05
C TYR A 71 10.06 -10.79 -1.39
N ASP A 72 9.00 -10.48 -0.68
CA ASP A 72 8.09 -11.47 -0.09
C ASP A 72 6.67 -11.31 -0.65
N VAL A 73 5.88 -12.39 -0.58
CA VAL A 73 4.46 -12.38 -0.94
C VAL A 73 3.65 -12.91 0.23
N TYR A 74 2.69 -12.09 0.66
CA TYR A 74 1.70 -12.43 1.66
C TYR A 74 0.31 -12.34 1.03
N SER A 75 -0.54 -13.30 1.34
CA SER A 75 -1.83 -13.51 0.71
C SER A 75 -2.98 -13.48 1.71
N ARG A 76 -4.21 -13.68 1.25
CA ARG A 76 -5.38 -13.76 2.14
C ARG A 76 -5.21 -14.78 3.25
N GLU A 77 -4.55 -15.88 2.94
CA GLU A 77 -4.24 -16.96 3.87
C GLU A 77 -3.27 -16.51 4.99
N ASP A 78 -2.54 -15.41 4.76
CA ASP A 78 -1.65 -14.76 5.73
C ASP A 78 -2.34 -13.67 6.55
N CYS A 79 -3.58 -13.30 6.21
CA CYS A 79 -4.37 -12.38 7.00
C CYS A 79 -4.96 -13.08 8.24
N LEU A 80 -5.15 -12.30 9.31
CA LEU A 80 -6.01 -12.66 10.41
C LEU A 80 -7.47 -12.58 9.96
N ASP A 81 -8.07 -13.73 9.66
CA ASP A 81 -9.47 -13.87 9.26
C ASP A 81 -10.40 -13.76 10.46
N THR A 82 -11.02 -12.59 10.61
CA THR A 82 -11.89 -12.26 11.73
C THR A 82 -13.32 -12.78 11.53
N THR A 83 -13.66 -13.31 10.35
CA THR A 83 -15.00 -13.90 10.13
C THR A 83 -15.19 -15.22 10.88
N ARG A 84 -14.10 -15.82 11.35
CA ARG A 84 -14.09 -17.06 12.12
C ARG A 84 -14.51 -16.88 13.58
N PHE A 85 -14.55 -15.64 14.08
CA PHE A 85 -14.99 -15.35 15.43
C PHE A 85 -16.50 -15.51 15.57
N ARG A 86 -16.94 -16.06 16.71
CA ARG A 86 -18.37 -16.17 17.00
C ARG A 86 -18.92 -14.84 17.50
N SER A 87 -20.23 -14.66 17.43
CA SER A 87 -20.89 -13.46 17.99
C SER A 87 -20.62 -13.25 19.48
N SER A 88 -20.36 -14.33 20.23
CA SER A 88 -19.93 -14.30 21.63
C SER A 88 -18.54 -13.67 21.85
N ASP A 89 -17.75 -13.49 20.80
CA ASP A 89 -16.38 -12.99 20.87
C ASP A 89 -16.30 -11.49 20.52
N ARG A 90 -17.43 -10.78 20.49
CA ARG A 90 -17.51 -9.38 20.05
C ARG A 90 -16.58 -8.43 20.81
N GLU A 91 -16.47 -8.58 22.13
CA GLU A 91 -15.55 -7.77 22.94
C GLU A 91 -14.09 -8.01 22.59
N TYR A 92 -13.74 -9.25 22.23
CA TYR A 92 -12.41 -9.59 21.77
C TYR A 92 -12.15 -9.00 20.39
N TYR A 93 -13.10 -9.15 19.47
CA TYR A 93 -13.01 -8.60 18.12
C TYR A 93 -12.81 -7.08 18.12
N ALA A 94 -13.44 -6.36 19.06
CA ALA A 94 -13.23 -4.92 19.23
C ALA A 94 -11.77 -4.56 19.57
N LYS A 95 -11.00 -5.46 20.21
CA LYS A 95 -9.58 -5.25 20.53
C LYS A 95 -8.64 -5.44 19.34
N LEU A 96 -9.15 -5.95 18.21
CA LEU A 96 -8.35 -6.16 17.00
C LEU A 96 -8.60 -5.08 15.94
N GLN A 97 -9.55 -4.18 16.17
CA GLN A 97 -9.99 -3.21 15.18
C GLN A 97 -9.82 -1.78 15.64
N PRO A 98 -9.20 -0.92 14.82
CA PRO A 98 -9.25 0.51 15.05
C PRO A 98 -10.70 1.02 15.05
N GLU A 99 -10.97 2.03 15.87
CA GLU A 99 -12.29 2.66 15.92
C GLU A 99 -12.70 3.16 14.53
N ASN A 100 -13.93 2.88 14.11
CA ASN A 100 -14.50 3.26 12.81
C ASN A 100 -13.91 2.57 11.56
N PHE A 101 -12.99 1.60 11.72
CA PHE A 101 -12.36 0.90 10.59
C PHE A 101 -12.58 -0.62 10.65
N PHE A 102 -13.69 -1.06 10.07
CA PHE A 102 -14.18 -2.43 10.15
C PHE A 102 -13.78 -3.27 8.93
N GLY A 103 -13.11 -4.40 9.16
CA GLY A 103 -12.61 -5.27 8.09
C GLY A 103 -12.45 -6.74 8.53
N ASN A 104 -12.66 -7.66 7.58
CA ASN A 104 -12.73 -9.10 7.85
C ASN A 104 -11.38 -9.82 7.78
N TYR A 105 -10.42 -9.27 7.04
CA TYR A 105 -9.10 -9.84 6.86
C TYR A 105 -8.09 -8.80 7.33
N LYS A 106 -7.50 -8.98 8.51
CA LYS A 106 -6.50 -8.03 9.00
C LYS A 106 -5.10 -8.44 8.55
N LYS A 107 -4.34 -7.50 8.01
CA LYS A 107 -2.91 -7.63 7.69
C LYS A 107 -2.11 -7.40 8.97
N ASP A 108 -2.09 -8.42 9.83
CA ASP A 108 -1.34 -8.38 11.08
C ASP A 108 0.17 -8.50 10.79
N LEU A 109 0.91 -7.42 11.06
CA LEU A 109 2.31 -7.32 10.69
C LEU A 109 3.23 -8.26 11.50
N ARG A 110 2.72 -8.82 12.60
CA ARG A 110 3.41 -9.87 13.36
C ARG A 110 3.64 -11.13 12.51
N MET A 111 2.85 -11.35 11.46
CA MET A 111 3.07 -12.37 10.44
C MET A 111 4.49 -12.28 9.85
N ILE A 112 4.95 -11.07 9.53
CA ILE A 112 6.25 -10.83 8.91
C ILE A 112 7.38 -11.11 9.90
N HIS A 113 7.20 -10.73 11.17
CA HIS A 113 8.21 -10.95 12.21
C HIS A 113 8.37 -12.43 12.58
N TYR A 114 7.26 -13.13 12.86
CA TYR A 114 7.30 -14.52 13.32
C TYR A 114 7.44 -15.53 12.18
N GLY A 115 7.12 -15.12 10.95
CA GLY A 115 6.99 -15.99 9.80
C GLY A 115 5.68 -16.82 9.79
N PRO A 116 5.30 -17.38 8.63
CA PRO A 116 4.01 -18.04 8.44
C PRO A 116 3.74 -19.19 9.40
N GLU A 117 4.69 -20.10 9.59
CA GLU A 117 4.48 -21.30 10.41
C GLU A 117 4.13 -20.96 11.86
N THR A 118 4.95 -20.12 12.48
CA THR A 118 4.76 -19.66 13.86
C THR A 118 3.49 -18.84 14.00
N TYR A 119 3.26 -17.89 13.08
CA TYR A 119 2.08 -17.04 13.13
C TYR A 119 0.78 -17.85 12.98
N TYR A 120 0.74 -18.81 12.05
CA TYR A 120 -0.42 -19.70 11.91
C TYR A 120 -0.68 -20.55 13.14
N GLN A 121 0.36 -20.94 13.86
CA GLN A 121 0.19 -21.65 15.13
C GLN A 121 -0.40 -20.72 16.19
N MET A 122 0.04 -19.46 16.26
CA MET A 122 -0.55 -18.45 17.15
C MET A 122 -2.02 -18.20 16.83
N VAL A 123 -2.38 -18.05 15.54
CA VAL A 123 -3.78 -17.89 15.10
C VAL A 123 -4.63 -19.12 15.46
N ARG A 124 -4.08 -20.33 15.34
CA ARG A 124 -4.77 -21.56 15.77
C ARG A 124 -5.00 -21.56 17.28
N ASN A 125 -3.96 -21.23 18.06
CA ASN A 125 -4.02 -21.19 19.52
C ASN A 125 -4.98 -20.11 20.03
N MET A 126 -5.15 -19.01 19.28
CA MET A 126 -6.05 -17.92 19.64
C MET A 126 -7.51 -18.36 19.89
N PHE A 127 -7.97 -19.44 19.25
CA PHE A 127 -9.31 -19.98 19.46
C PHE A 127 -9.46 -20.72 20.80
N GLU A 128 -8.36 -21.12 21.42
CA GLU A 128 -8.30 -21.75 22.75
C GLU A 128 -7.91 -20.73 23.82
N ASP A 129 -6.91 -19.90 23.53
CA ASP A 129 -6.43 -18.80 24.36
C ASP A 129 -6.46 -17.48 23.59
N LYS A 130 -7.52 -16.70 23.84
CA LYS A 130 -7.74 -15.41 23.18
C LYS A 130 -6.62 -14.40 23.47
N SER A 131 -5.78 -14.58 24.48
CA SER A 131 -4.68 -13.66 24.79
C SER A 131 -3.54 -13.72 23.77
N ALA A 132 -3.41 -14.82 23.02
CA ALA A 132 -2.25 -15.10 22.16
C ALA A 132 -1.94 -14.03 21.09
N LEU A 133 -2.97 -13.30 20.62
CA LEU A 133 -2.87 -12.28 19.57
C LEU A 133 -3.46 -10.92 19.96
N VAL A 134 -3.78 -10.71 21.25
CA VAL A 134 -4.15 -9.36 21.71
C VAL A 134 -2.97 -8.41 21.45
N PRO A 135 -3.22 -7.21 20.92
CA PRO A 135 -2.16 -6.21 20.76
C PRO A 135 -1.49 -5.89 22.09
N ASP A 136 -0.16 -5.88 22.09
CA ASP A 136 0.68 -5.52 23.22
C ASP A 136 1.58 -4.38 22.78
N PRO A 137 1.22 -3.11 23.07
CA PRO A 137 1.91 -1.96 22.49
C PRO A 137 3.41 -1.93 22.74
N GLU A 138 3.89 -2.32 23.93
CA GLU A 138 5.32 -2.28 24.25
C GLU A 138 6.09 -3.34 23.45
N LYS A 139 5.53 -4.56 23.38
CA LYS A 139 6.14 -5.66 22.64
C LYS A 139 6.05 -5.44 21.12
N ASP A 140 4.90 -4.97 20.65
CA ASP A 140 4.63 -4.74 19.24
C ASP A 140 5.44 -3.55 18.71
N ASP A 141 5.62 -2.46 19.48
CA ASP A 141 6.43 -1.30 19.06
C ASP A 141 7.89 -1.71 18.74
N GLU A 142 8.52 -2.49 19.62
CA GLU A 142 9.90 -2.96 19.40
C GLU A 142 9.99 -3.98 18.27
N MET A 143 9.01 -4.89 18.17
CA MET A 143 8.96 -5.94 17.16
C MET A 143 8.73 -5.39 15.75
N LEU A 144 7.84 -4.40 15.64
CA LEU A 144 7.36 -3.87 14.36
C LEU A 144 8.10 -2.59 13.94
N LYS A 145 9.11 -2.14 14.70
CA LYS A 145 9.82 -0.87 14.45
C LYS A 145 10.42 -0.68 13.05
N ASN A 146 10.59 -1.78 12.29
CA ASN A 146 11.17 -1.79 10.95
C ASN A 146 10.18 -2.30 9.87
N ILE A 147 8.87 -2.37 10.17
CA ILE A 147 7.86 -2.86 9.24
C ILE A 147 6.86 -1.75 8.96
N ILE A 148 6.70 -1.40 7.69
CA ILE A 148 5.70 -0.43 7.22
C ILE A 148 4.72 -1.12 6.27
N LEU A 149 3.43 -0.89 6.47
CA LEU A 149 2.35 -1.27 5.57
C LEU A 149 1.93 -0.06 4.73
N VAL A 150 2.13 -0.10 3.42
CA VAL A 150 1.55 0.91 2.50
C VAL A 150 0.19 0.39 2.04
N GLU A 151 -0.88 1.11 2.38
CA GLU A 151 -2.24 0.64 2.16
C GLU A 151 -3.22 1.82 2.03
N GLU A 152 -4.30 1.64 1.28
CA GLU A 152 -5.33 2.65 1.08
C GLU A 152 -6.58 2.44 1.95
N ASP A 153 -6.82 1.21 2.38
CA ASP A 153 -7.95 0.86 3.24
C ASP A 153 -7.48 0.57 4.68
N PRO A 154 -7.73 1.50 5.63
CA PRO A 154 -7.37 1.33 7.04
C PRO A 154 -8.12 0.17 7.71
N SER A 155 -9.15 -0.41 7.08
CA SER A 155 -9.83 -1.59 7.60
C SER A 155 -8.94 -2.83 7.65
N TYR A 156 -7.82 -2.86 6.93
CA TYR A 156 -6.86 -3.97 6.96
C TYR A 156 -5.93 -3.96 8.17
N VAL A 157 -5.74 -2.84 8.86
CA VAL A 157 -4.78 -2.79 9.98
C VAL A 157 -5.36 -3.38 11.27
N VAL A 158 -4.50 -4.01 12.07
CA VAL A 158 -4.81 -4.43 13.45
C VAL A 158 -4.70 -3.24 14.39
N LEU A 159 -5.58 -3.15 15.39
CA LEU A 159 -5.48 -2.14 16.45
C LEU A 159 -4.09 -2.20 17.13
N GLY A 160 -3.47 -1.05 17.34
CA GLY A 160 -2.12 -0.94 17.89
C GLY A 160 -1.02 -0.82 16.82
N GLN A 161 -1.30 -1.21 15.57
CA GLN A 161 -0.33 -1.18 14.47
C GLN A 161 -0.51 0.03 13.52
N GLN A 162 -1.30 1.04 13.90
CA GLN A 162 -1.61 2.18 13.02
C GLN A 162 -0.37 2.99 12.65
N LYS A 163 0.61 3.13 13.57
CA LYS A 163 1.88 3.81 13.29
C LYS A 163 2.68 3.14 12.18
N ASN A 164 2.51 1.84 12.00
CA ASN A 164 3.19 1.07 10.96
C ASN A 164 2.52 1.25 9.60
N MET A 165 1.33 1.81 9.50
CA MET A 165 0.65 1.94 8.23
C MET A 165 0.83 3.34 7.64
N LEU A 166 1.37 3.40 6.42
CA LEU A 166 1.26 4.53 5.54
C LEU A 166 -0.10 4.47 4.83
N LEU A 167 -1.06 5.21 5.38
CA LEU A 167 -2.39 5.34 4.82
C LEU A 167 -2.30 6.24 3.58
N SER A 168 -2.64 5.68 2.43
CA SER A 168 -2.59 6.36 1.13
C SER A 168 -4.00 6.72 0.65
N PRO A 169 -4.15 7.71 -0.26
CA PRO A 169 -5.43 7.98 -0.90
C PRO A 169 -5.98 6.73 -1.59
N THR A 170 -7.26 6.42 -1.39
CA THR A 170 -7.91 5.30 -2.08
C THR A 170 -7.95 5.55 -3.57
N TYR A 171 -7.42 4.62 -4.37
CA TYR A 171 -7.52 4.63 -5.82
C TYR A 171 -8.97 4.35 -6.23
N HIS A 172 -9.75 5.41 -6.36
CA HIS A 172 -11.13 5.37 -6.83
C HIS A 172 -11.27 6.33 -8.02
N HIS A 173 -10.72 5.94 -9.17
CA HIS A 173 -10.83 6.73 -10.39
C HIS A 173 -11.88 6.13 -11.34
N PRO A 174 -12.87 6.91 -11.81
CA PRO A 174 -13.96 6.39 -12.64
C PRO A 174 -13.53 6.09 -14.09
N ARG A 175 -12.39 6.62 -14.55
CA ARG A 175 -11.90 6.38 -15.92
C ARG A 175 -10.90 5.21 -15.96
N PRO A 176 -11.04 4.29 -16.92
CA PRO A 176 -10.17 3.11 -17.05
C PRO A 176 -8.74 3.45 -17.50
N TYR A 177 -8.53 4.63 -18.08
CA TYR A 177 -7.23 5.08 -18.56
C TYR A 177 -6.93 6.48 -18.04
N LEU A 178 -5.88 6.60 -17.24
CA LEU A 178 -5.31 7.86 -16.82
C LEU A 178 -4.24 8.28 -17.83
N ILE A 179 -4.16 9.58 -18.11
CA ILE A 179 -3.11 10.13 -18.98
C ILE A 179 -2.02 10.77 -18.15
N ASN A 180 -0.80 10.68 -18.65
CA ASN A 180 0.34 11.38 -18.08
C ASN A 180 0.22 12.89 -18.36
N TYR A 181 0.02 13.70 -17.32
CA TYR A 181 -0.11 15.15 -17.44
C TYR A 181 1.21 15.74 -17.95
N GLN A 182 1.14 16.63 -18.94
CA GLN A 182 2.35 17.20 -19.55
C GLN A 182 2.89 18.43 -18.80
N GLY A 183 2.12 18.98 -17.85
CA GLY A 183 2.50 20.17 -17.08
C GLY A 183 3.32 19.85 -15.82
N GLU A 184 4.22 20.75 -15.44
CA GLU A 184 5.10 20.60 -14.27
C GLU A 184 4.44 20.99 -12.93
N ASP A 185 3.33 21.72 -12.99
CA ASP A 185 2.56 22.08 -11.80
C ASP A 185 1.66 20.93 -11.37
N THR A 186 1.34 20.86 -10.07
CA THR A 186 0.24 20.00 -9.61
C THR A 186 -1.05 20.49 -10.26
N PRO A 187 -1.74 19.68 -11.09
CA PRO A 187 -3.00 20.08 -11.70
C PRO A 187 -4.05 20.18 -10.60
N PHE A 188 -4.16 21.37 -10.01
CA PHE A 188 -5.07 21.66 -8.92
C PHE A 188 -6.37 22.19 -9.51
N ASP A 189 -7.43 21.39 -9.49
CA ASP A 189 -8.78 21.93 -9.54
C ASP A 189 -9.34 21.96 -8.13
N SER A 190 -9.56 23.17 -7.61
CA SER A 190 -10.14 23.40 -6.28
C SER A 190 -11.59 22.92 -6.17
N LYS A 191 -12.21 22.53 -7.28
CA LYS A 191 -13.59 22.07 -7.38
C LYS A 191 -13.72 20.59 -7.69
N ASP A 192 -12.66 19.95 -8.15
CA ASP A 192 -12.67 18.53 -8.51
C ASP A 192 -12.17 17.75 -7.30
N GLU A 193 -13.11 17.02 -6.70
CA GLU A 193 -13.10 16.60 -5.31
C GLU A 193 -11.78 15.94 -4.89
N ILE A 194 -11.52 15.97 -3.59
CA ILE A 194 -10.47 15.27 -2.81
C ILE A 194 -10.20 13.81 -3.25
N TYR A 195 -11.05 13.22 -4.09
CA TYR A 195 -11.03 11.88 -4.64
C TYR A 195 -10.60 11.75 -6.12
N GLY A 196 -10.36 12.84 -6.85
CA GLY A 196 -9.93 12.79 -8.26
C GLY A 196 -8.42 12.67 -8.40
N PHE A 197 -7.73 13.81 -8.19
CA PHE A 197 -6.28 13.91 -8.32
C PHE A 197 -5.53 13.01 -7.32
N LYS A 198 -5.84 13.12 -6.03
CA LYS A 198 -5.11 12.42 -4.96
C LYS A 198 -5.24 10.90 -5.11
N SER A 199 -6.42 10.41 -5.45
CA SER A 199 -6.68 9.00 -5.73
C SER A 199 -5.93 8.50 -6.96
N ALA A 200 -5.93 9.25 -8.06
CA ALA A 200 -5.18 8.89 -9.27
C ALA A 200 -3.66 8.86 -9.04
N ASN A 201 -3.16 9.61 -8.05
CA ASN A 201 -1.74 9.80 -7.77
C ASN A 201 -1.31 9.23 -6.41
N THR A 202 -2.01 8.21 -5.90
CA THR A 202 -1.73 7.58 -4.60
C THR A 202 -0.28 7.09 -4.47
N ILE A 203 0.29 6.54 -5.54
CA ILE A 203 1.69 6.07 -5.56
C ILE A 203 2.69 7.22 -5.41
N PHE A 204 2.38 8.39 -5.98
CA PHE A 204 3.21 9.58 -5.81
C PHE A 204 3.19 10.04 -4.35
N TYR A 205 2.02 10.05 -3.71
CA TYR A 205 1.95 10.35 -2.27
C TYR A 205 2.79 9.38 -1.44
N ALA A 206 2.64 8.08 -1.67
CA ALA A 206 3.39 7.06 -0.94
C ALA A 206 4.91 7.22 -1.11
N ALA A 207 5.36 7.46 -2.35
CA ALA A 207 6.76 7.72 -2.67
C ALA A 207 7.30 8.95 -1.92
N GLY A 208 6.57 10.06 -1.91
CA GLY A 208 7.00 11.28 -1.24
C GLY A 208 7.09 11.16 0.28
N VAL A 209 6.11 10.48 0.90
CA VAL A 209 6.15 10.25 2.36
C VAL A 209 7.28 9.29 2.73
N LEU A 210 7.48 8.21 1.98
CA LEU A 210 8.56 7.25 2.27
C LEU A 210 9.94 7.84 2.04
N ASP A 211 10.15 8.62 0.99
CA ASP A 211 11.41 9.31 0.75
C ASP A 211 11.75 10.27 1.89
N ARG A 212 10.76 11.06 2.36
CA ARG A 212 10.91 11.89 3.56
C ARG A 212 11.20 11.05 4.80
N ALA A 213 10.48 9.95 5.00
CA ALA A 213 10.65 9.10 6.16
C ALA A 213 12.03 8.42 6.19
N PHE A 214 12.55 7.99 5.04
CA PHE A 214 13.89 7.42 4.91
C PHE A 214 14.97 8.44 5.21
N GLU A 215 14.88 9.67 4.70
CA GLU A 215 15.82 10.73 5.06
C GLU A 215 15.87 10.97 6.57
N ARG A 216 14.71 11.06 7.21
CA ARG A 216 14.60 11.27 8.65
C ARG A 216 15.10 10.06 9.43
N TYR A 217 14.79 8.84 9.00
CA TYR A 217 15.27 7.62 9.65
C TYR A 217 16.80 7.52 9.64
N LEU A 218 17.45 8.00 8.57
CA LEU A 218 18.90 8.00 8.44
C LEU A 218 19.59 9.15 9.20
N SER A 219 18.85 10.18 9.62
CA SER A 219 19.41 11.40 10.21
C SER A 219 18.93 11.70 11.64
N GLU A 220 17.83 11.10 12.07
CA GLU A 220 17.22 11.26 13.39
C GLU A 220 17.28 9.95 14.17
N ASP A 221 17.37 10.03 15.50
CA ASP A 221 17.25 8.88 16.40
C ASP A 221 15.77 8.51 16.61
N LYS A 222 15.09 8.11 15.53
CA LYS A 222 13.67 7.74 15.51
C LYS A 222 13.42 6.53 14.63
N THR A 223 12.43 5.72 15.01
CA THR A 223 11.98 4.59 14.21
C THR A 223 11.09 5.06 13.04
N LEU A 224 11.06 4.29 11.95
CA LEU A 224 10.22 4.60 10.79
C LEU A 224 8.73 4.77 11.14
N PRO A 225 8.09 3.89 11.93
CA PRO A 225 6.70 4.07 12.35
C PRO A 225 6.44 5.38 13.11
N ASN A 226 7.37 5.81 13.97
CA ASN A 226 7.22 7.07 14.69
C ASN A 226 7.37 8.28 13.77
N ILE A 227 8.33 8.23 12.83
CA ILE A 227 8.47 9.26 11.80
C ILE A 227 7.20 9.35 10.96
N LEU A 228 6.71 8.21 10.46
CA LEU A 228 5.46 8.15 9.69
C LEU A 228 4.27 8.69 10.46
N TRP A 229 4.16 8.36 11.75
CA TRP A 229 3.08 8.87 12.59
C TRP A 229 3.16 10.39 12.79
N GLU A 230 4.35 10.98 12.86
CA GLU A 230 4.52 12.43 12.89
C GLU A 230 4.11 13.08 11.55
N GLU A 231 4.36 12.43 10.42
CA GLU A 231 3.98 12.95 9.10
C GLU A 231 2.49 12.77 8.77
N GLN A 232 1.79 11.77 9.36
CA GLN A 232 0.43 11.41 8.96
C GLN A 232 -0.61 11.21 10.09
N GLY A 233 -0.19 11.06 11.34
CA GLY A 233 -1.00 10.45 12.42
C GLY A 233 -2.31 11.16 12.71
N GLU A 234 -2.36 12.49 12.57
CA GLU A 234 -3.60 13.25 12.74
C GLU A 234 -4.64 12.93 11.64
N PHE A 235 -4.20 12.56 10.44
CA PHE A 235 -5.07 12.26 9.29
C PHE A 235 -5.76 10.89 9.35
N TRP A 236 -5.41 10.05 10.33
CA TRP A 236 -6.06 8.76 10.54
C TRP A 236 -7.48 8.89 11.06
N TYR A 237 -7.72 9.87 11.93
CA TYR A 237 -9.00 10.04 12.61
C TYR A 237 -9.87 11.13 11.98
N HIS A 238 -9.27 12.03 11.20
CA HIS A 238 -9.96 13.16 10.57
C HIS A 238 -10.10 12.94 9.06
N ARG A 239 -11.35 12.84 8.58
CA ARG A 239 -11.68 12.86 7.15
C ARG A 239 -11.87 14.31 6.69
N ASP A 240 -10.80 15.10 6.72
CA ASP A 240 -10.82 16.48 6.20
C ASP A 240 -10.09 16.60 4.85
N GLU A 241 -10.19 17.77 4.23
CA GLU A 241 -9.60 18.06 2.92
C GLU A 241 -8.06 18.14 2.95
N LYS A 242 -7.49 18.37 4.15
CA LYS A 242 -6.05 18.47 4.39
C LYS A 242 -5.38 17.11 4.49
N ARG A 243 -6.18 16.04 4.62
CA ARG A 243 -5.74 14.66 4.51
C ARG A 243 -4.95 14.47 3.21
N PHE A 244 -3.74 13.94 3.35
CA PHE A 244 -2.73 13.79 2.28
C PHE A 244 -2.25 15.15 1.72
N PRO A 245 -1.26 15.79 2.37
CA PRO A 245 -0.73 17.07 1.93
C PRO A 245 -0.10 17.03 0.53
N ASP A 246 -0.41 18.03 -0.30
CA ASP A 246 -0.02 18.09 -1.72
C ASP A 246 1.50 18.04 -1.95
N HIS A 247 2.29 18.59 -1.02
CA HIS A 247 3.75 18.62 -1.15
C HIS A 247 4.38 17.21 -1.20
N PHE A 248 3.73 16.19 -0.62
CA PHE A 248 4.20 14.81 -0.73
C PHE A 248 3.99 14.25 -2.14
N PHE A 249 2.95 14.66 -2.86
CA PHE A 249 2.75 14.23 -4.24
C PHE A 249 3.84 14.80 -5.15
N THR A 250 4.13 16.09 -5.02
CA THR A 250 5.23 16.75 -5.77
C THR A 250 6.57 16.09 -5.48
N ARG A 251 6.89 15.89 -4.20
CA ARG A 251 8.10 15.19 -3.77
C ARG A 251 8.18 13.78 -4.36
N GLY A 252 7.09 13.02 -4.30
CA GLY A 252 7.02 11.68 -4.84
C GLY A 252 7.25 11.65 -6.35
N ARG A 253 6.67 12.59 -7.11
CA ARG A 253 6.95 12.71 -8.55
C ARG A 253 8.44 12.88 -8.82
N ASP A 254 9.09 13.77 -8.09
CA ASP A 254 10.51 14.06 -8.28
C ASP A 254 11.39 12.83 -7.93
N VAL A 255 10.98 12.05 -6.93
CA VAL A 255 11.62 10.76 -6.60
C VAL A 255 11.44 9.76 -7.74
N LEU A 256 10.21 9.57 -8.21
CA LEU A 256 9.89 8.56 -9.24
C LEU A 256 10.48 8.94 -10.61
N ARG A 257 10.64 10.22 -10.91
CA ARG A 257 11.28 10.71 -12.15
C ARG A 257 12.76 10.34 -12.29
N LYS A 258 13.42 9.95 -11.19
CA LYS A 258 14.77 9.36 -11.26
C LYS A 258 14.77 8.05 -12.07
N TYR A 259 13.64 7.34 -12.11
CA TYR A 259 13.45 6.07 -12.80
C TYR A 259 12.81 6.20 -14.18
N ASN A 260 11.99 7.25 -14.35
CA ASN A 260 11.33 7.59 -15.60
C ASN A 260 11.17 9.11 -15.71
N PRO A 261 12.10 9.81 -16.38
CA PRO A 261 12.08 11.28 -16.44
C PRO A 261 10.81 11.87 -17.07
N GLU A 262 10.08 11.08 -17.88
CA GLU A 262 8.84 11.50 -18.53
C GLU A 262 7.62 11.31 -17.62
N LEU A 263 7.75 10.59 -16.50
CA LEU A 263 6.65 10.35 -15.57
C LEU A 263 6.17 11.66 -14.95
N ASN A 264 4.87 11.88 -14.95
CA ASN A 264 4.22 13.01 -14.34
C ASN A 264 2.88 12.57 -13.73
N PHE A 265 2.15 13.53 -13.15
CA PHE A 265 0.89 13.21 -12.51
C PHE A 265 -0.11 12.59 -13.47
N ALA A 266 -0.79 11.56 -12.99
CA ALA A 266 -1.90 10.95 -13.65
C ALA A 266 -3.13 11.87 -13.55
N VAL A 267 -3.70 12.24 -14.68
CA VAL A 267 -4.95 13.00 -14.75
C VAL A 267 -5.98 12.26 -15.59
N ALA A 268 -7.24 12.57 -15.35
CA ALA A 268 -8.33 12.09 -16.19
C ALA A 268 -8.13 12.64 -17.61
N GLY A 269 -8.00 11.78 -18.62
CA GLY A 269 -7.85 12.25 -20.00
C GLY A 269 -9.10 13.02 -20.41
N SER A 270 -8.96 14.26 -20.89
CA SER A 270 -10.10 15.02 -21.43
C SER A 270 -10.86 14.11 -22.39
N GLU A 271 -12.18 13.98 -22.21
CA GLU A 271 -13.01 13.35 -23.24
C GLU A 271 -12.62 14.02 -24.56
N SER A 272 -12.02 13.27 -25.47
CA SER A 272 -11.95 13.73 -26.85
C SER A 272 -13.39 13.90 -27.29
N GLU A 273 -13.68 15.04 -27.92
CA GLU A 273 -14.92 15.33 -28.65
C GLU A 273 -15.16 14.29 -29.77
N SER A 274 -15.38 13.03 -29.42
CA SER A 274 -15.61 11.92 -30.36
C SER A 274 -16.96 11.24 -30.18
N ASP A 275 -17.81 11.72 -29.27
CA ASP A 275 -19.19 11.25 -29.13
C ASP A 275 -20.23 12.24 -29.72
N LEU A 276 -19.80 13.13 -30.62
CA LEU A 276 -20.69 13.93 -31.49
C LEU A 276 -20.84 13.35 -32.91
N GLU A 277 -20.53 12.07 -33.11
CA GLU A 277 -20.89 11.35 -34.33
C GLU A 277 -21.51 9.98 -34.02
N SER A 278 -22.71 9.97 -33.43
CA SER A 278 -23.74 8.97 -33.73
C SER A 278 -25.11 9.40 -33.18
N ASP A 279 -25.78 10.28 -33.92
CA ASP A 279 -27.14 10.10 -34.49
C ASP A 279 -27.74 11.44 -34.98
#